data_AF-F4KM21-F1
#
_entry.id   AF-F4KM21-F1
#
_cell.length_a   1.000
_cell.length_b   1.000
_cell.length_c   1.000
_cell.angle_alpha   90.00
_cell.angle_beta   90.00
_cell.angle_gamma   90.00
#
_symmetry.space_group_name_H-M   'P 1'
#
loop_
_entity.id
_entity.type
_entity.pdbx_description
1 polymer ?
#
loop_
_entity_poly.entity_id
_entity_poly.type
_entity_poly.pdbx_seq_one_letter_code
_entity_poly.pdbx_strand_id
1 'polypeptide(L)'
;MSAKQRKWYVVWEGYRPGVYDDWQDCKMQIEGFQGAKYKSYLTAEQAQEAFELGYDEGRKLGQQHRVAKPQSNKLQVQNSVAQAPDQLIGDKVAPKGFLNHSIAVDGACSSNPGVTEYRGVYTFSHAELFRAVIPWGTNNIGEYLAIVHALALMEQGKLPPLPIYSDSKVALGWVAQARCRTRLDSTDPRSAKTYELIRRATHWLKTHTFRVPLLKWDTVAWGEIPADFGRK
;
A
#
# COMPACT_ATOMS: atom_id res chain seq x y z
N MET A 1 -33.98 15.07 -8.88
CA MET A 1 -33.42 14.92 -10.24
C MET A 1 -32.00 14.40 -10.08
N SER A 2 -31.73 13.10 -10.29
CA SER A 2 -30.35 12.59 -10.18
C SER A 2 -29.52 13.07 -11.36
N ALA A 3 -28.42 13.76 -11.08
CA ALA A 3 -27.45 14.18 -12.10
C ALA A 3 -26.85 12.94 -12.79
N LYS A 4 -26.77 12.96 -14.12
CA LYS A 4 -26.16 11.90 -14.92
C LYS A 4 -24.66 11.86 -14.60
N GLN A 5 -24.17 10.72 -14.13
CA GLN A 5 -22.79 10.55 -13.71
C GLN A 5 -21.86 10.71 -14.93
N ARG A 6 -20.90 11.62 -14.83
CA ARG A 6 -19.88 11.85 -15.88
C ARG A 6 -19.04 10.59 -16.07
N LYS A 7 -18.60 10.35 -17.31
CA LYS A 7 -17.78 9.19 -17.70
C LYS A 7 -16.61 9.66 -18.53
N TRP A 8 -15.55 8.88 -18.48
CA TRP A 8 -14.33 9.08 -19.26
C TRP A 8 -14.21 7.97 -20.29
N TYR A 9 -13.69 8.26 -21.46
CA TYR A 9 -13.67 7.35 -22.60
C TYR A 9 -12.25 7.19 -23.09
N VAL A 10 -11.79 5.95 -23.19
CA VAL A 10 -10.48 5.60 -23.72
C VAL A 10 -10.67 5.06 -25.11
N VAL A 11 -9.91 5.58 -26.07
CA VAL A 11 -9.79 5.06 -27.43
C VAL A 11 -8.36 4.55 -27.61
N TRP A 12 -8.20 3.23 -27.77
CA TRP A 12 -6.91 2.62 -28.08
C TRP A 12 -6.70 2.46 -29.59
N GLU A 13 -7.77 2.19 -30.35
CA GLU A 13 -7.76 2.14 -31.81
C GLU A 13 -8.95 2.95 -32.36
N GLY A 14 -8.66 3.90 -33.23
CA GLY A 14 -9.58 4.86 -33.83
C GLY A 14 -8.82 5.92 -34.64
N TYR A 15 -9.49 6.95 -35.14
CA TYR A 15 -8.85 8.04 -35.89
C TYR A 15 -7.81 8.80 -35.07
N ARG A 16 -8.08 9.01 -33.77
CA ARG A 16 -7.13 9.56 -32.79
C ARG A 16 -7.23 8.83 -31.45
N PRO A 17 -6.30 7.92 -31.13
CA PRO A 17 -6.21 7.30 -29.81
C PRO A 17 -5.98 8.34 -28.70
N GLY A 18 -6.58 8.12 -27.52
CA GLY A 18 -6.49 9.04 -26.38
C GLY A 18 -7.61 8.87 -25.37
N VAL A 19 -7.62 9.74 -24.36
CA VAL A 19 -8.64 9.81 -23.31
C VAL A 19 -9.52 11.04 -23.53
N TYR A 20 -10.83 10.86 -23.48
CA TYR A 20 -11.85 11.88 -23.72
C TYR A 20 -12.81 11.96 -22.54
N ASP A 21 -13.21 13.16 -22.15
CA ASP A 21 -14.21 13.40 -21.10
C ASP A 21 -15.64 13.61 -21.65
N ASP A 22 -15.79 13.72 -22.98
CA ASP A 22 -17.06 13.80 -23.70
C ASP A 22 -17.28 12.61 -24.65
N TRP A 23 -18.52 12.13 -24.70
CA TRP A 23 -18.91 11.02 -25.59
C TRP A 23 -18.90 11.39 -27.07
N GLN A 24 -19.32 12.61 -27.42
CA GLN A 24 -19.36 13.10 -28.80
C GLN A 24 -17.94 13.15 -29.38
N ASP A 25 -16.97 13.61 -28.60
CA ASP A 25 -15.56 13.64 -28.99
C ASP A 25 -14.98 12.23 -29.17
N CYS A 26 -15.25 11.32 -28.22
CA CYS A 26 -14.88 9.91 -28.36
C CYS A 26 -15.54 9.27 -29.59
N LYS A 27 -16.83 9.55 -29.84
CA LYS A 27 -17.62 8.96 -30.94
C LYS A 27 -17.05 9.36 -32.29
N MET A 28 -16.65 10.61 -32.47
CA MET A 28 -15.99 11.08 -33.69
C MET A 28 -14.71 10.30 -34.00
N GLN A 29 -14.03 9.73 -33.00
CA GLN A 29 -12.80 8.97 -33.21
C GLN A 29 -13.03 7.49 -33.57
N ILE A 30 -14.23 6.95 -33.34
CA ILE A 30 -14.51 5.52 -33.52
C ILE A 30 -15.59 5.25 -34.58
N GLU A 31 -16.45 6.22 -34.88
CA GLU A 31 -17.57 6.05 -35.81
C GLU A 31 -17.07 5.84 -37.24
N GLY A 32 -17.40 4.69 -37.84
CA GLY A 32 -16.93 4.30 -39.17
C GLY A 32 -15.50 3.76 -39.23
N PHE A 33 -14.76 3.72 -38.10
CA PHE A 33 -13.42 3.13 -38.06
C PHE A 33 -13.50 1.60 -37.88
N GLN A 34 -13.02 0.85 -38.87
CA GLN A 34 -13.06 -0.62 -38.82
C GLN A 34 -12.11 -1.15 -37.74
N GLY A 35 -12.65 -1.87 -36.75
CA GLY A 35 -11.87 -2.46 -35.66
C GLY A 35 -11.64 -1.55 -34.46
N ALA A 36 -12.38 -0.44 -34.33
CA ALA A 36 -12.21 0.51 -33.22
C ALA A 36 -12.25 -0.16 -31.83
N LYS A 37 -11.29 0.20 -30.98
CA LYS A 37 -11.14 -0.31 -29.62
C LYS A 37 -11.28 0.83 -28.63
N TYR A 38 -12.35 0.80 -27.83
CA TYR A 38 -12.63 1.85 -26.85
C TYR A 38 -13.42 1.32 -25.64
N LYS A 39 -13.38 2.05 -24.51
CA LYS A 39 -14.15 1.73 -23.31
C LYS A 39 -14.39 2.96 -22.43
N SER A 40 -15.51 2.97 -21.70
CA SER A 40 -15.82 4.00 -20.71
C SER A 40 -15.45 3.62 -19.29
N TYR A 41 -14.98 4.58 -18.51
CA TYR A 41 -14.59 4.50 -17.11
C TYR A 41 -15.31 5.55 -16.28
N LEU A 42 -15.32 5.36 -14.96
CA LEU A 42 -16.02 6.26 -14.05
C LEU A 42 -15.18 7.47 -13.66
N THR A 43 -13.85 7.37 -13.75
CA THR A 43 -12.92 8.45 -13.36
C THR A 43 -11.85 8.68 -14.43
N ALA A 44 -11.24 9.87 -14.41
CA ALA A 44 -10.19 10.26 -15.35
C ALA A 44 -8.95 9.37 -15.19
N GLU A 45 -8.63 9.06 -13.94
CA GLU A 45 -7.48 8.24 -13.54
C GLU A 45 -7.63 6.82 -14.07
N GLN A 46 -8.80 6.21 -13.95
CA GLN A 46 -9.07 4.88 -14.52
C GLN A 46 -8.97 4.86 -16.03
N ALA A 47 -9.40 5.95 -16.70
CA ALA A 47 -9.30 6.05 -18.14
C ALA A 47 -7.83 6.24 -18.58
N GLN A 48 -7.07 7.05 -17.87
CA GLN A 48 -5.65 7.27 -18.14
C GLN A 48 -4.83 5.99 -17.91
N GLU A 49 -5.05 5.31 -16.79
CA GLU A 49 -4.43 4.02 -16.48
C GLU A 49 -4.78 2.97 -17.54
N ALA A 50 -6.06 2.89 -17.91
CA ALA A 50 -6.48 1.95 -18.93
C ALA A 50 -5.90 2.27 -20.32
N PHE A 51 -5.68 3.54 -20.65
CA PHE A 51 -4.99 3.95 -21.87
C PHE A 51 -3.53 3.49 -21.88
N GLU A 52 -2.80 3.72 -20.78
CA GLU A 52 -1.39 3.36 -20.61
C GLU A 52 -1.14 1.84 -20.64
N LEU A 53 -2.06 1.07 -20.05
CA LEU A 53 -2.02 -0.40 -20.07
C LEU A 53 -2.27 -1.02 -21.46
N GLY A 54 -2.73 -0.22 -22.43
CA GLY A 54 -3.17 -0.72 -23.73
C GLY A 54 -4.49 -1.47 -23.67
N TYR A 55 -5.02 -1.88 -24.83
CA TYR A 55 -6.39 -2.39 -24.94
C TYR A 55 -6.67 -3.64 -24.11
N ASP A 56 -5.77 -4.63 -24.15
CA ASP A 56 -6.05 -5.96 -23.58
C ASP A 56 -6.14 -5.94 -22.06
N GLU A 57 -5.29 -5.16 -21.41
CA GLU A 57 -5.29 -4.98 -19.96
C GLU A 57 -6.24 -3.87 -19.54
N GLY A 58 -6.23 -2.73 -20.23
CA GLY A 58 -7.12 -1.60 -19.96
C GLY A 58 -8.60 -1.99 -20.00
N ARG A 59 -9.04 -2.81 -20.96
CA ARG A 59 -10.45 -3.25 -21.05
C ARG A 59 -10.91 -4.09 -19.85
N LYS A 60 -10.01 -4.68 -19.06
CA LYS A 60 -10.35 -5.53 -17.90
C LYS A 60 -10.59 -4.71 -16.63
N LEU A 61 -9.98 -3.54 -16.51
CA LEU A 61 -10.06 -2.65 -15.34
C LEU A 61 -11.52 -2.29 -14.97
N GLY A 62 -12.39 -2.11 -15.96
CA GLY A 62 -13.81 -1.75 -15.75
C GLY A 62 -14.76 -2.91 -15.39
N GLN A 63 -14.30 -4.15 -15.19
CA GLN A 63 -15.16 -5.30 -14.83
C GLN A 63 -15.27 -5.56 -13.32
N GLN A 64 -14.35 -5.03 -12.50
CA GLN A 64 -14.27 -5.38 -11.07
C GLN A 64 -15.21 -4.57 -10.16
N HIS A 65 -15.92 -3.58 -10.69
CA HIS A 65 -16.89 -2.75 -9.96
C HIS A 65 -18.35 -2.98 -10.40
N ARG A 66 -18.74 -4.23 -10.71
CA ARG A 66 -20.16 -4.61 -10.75
C ARG A 66 -20.54 -5.28 -9.43
N VAL A 67 -21.25 -4.54 -8.58
CA VAL A 67 -21.75 -4.98 -7.27
C VAL A 67 -22.64 -6.22 -7.44
N ALA A 68 -22.23 -7.38 -6.91
CA ALA A 68 -23.07 -8.57 -6.82
C ALA A 68 -23.80 -8.61 -5.46
N LYS A 69 -25.11 -8.94 -5.49
CA LYS A 69 -26.02 -8.99 -4.32
C LYS A 69 -25.78 -10.22 -3.43
N PRO A 70 -26.08 -10.16 -2.12
CA PRO A 70 -25.81 -11.25 -1.19
C PRO A 70 -26.91 -12.32 -1.20
N GLN A 71 -26.53 -13.60 -1.14
CA GLN A 71 -27.39 -14.70 -0.71
C GLN A 71 -26.77 -15.43 0.48
N SER A 72 -27.64 -15.64 1.46
CA SER A 72 -27.46 -16.27 2.77
C SER A 72 -27.01 -17.73 2.68
N ASN A 73 -26.15 -18.17 3.61
CA ASN A 73 -26.38 -19.47 4.25
C ASN A 73 -25.85 -19.56 5.68
N LYS A 74 -26.61 -20.34 6.46
CA LYS A 74 -26.65 -20.45 7.92
C LYS A 74 -25.43 -21.17 8.52
N LEU A 75 -25.14 -20.73 9.74
CA LEU A 75 -24.24 -21.25 10.76
C LEU A 75 -24.37 -22.76 11.04
N GLN A 76 -23.23 -23.40 11.34
CA GLN A 76 -23.08 -24.22 12.55
C GLN A 76 -21.84 -23.77 13.35
N VAL A 77 -22.09 -23.54 14.63
CA VAL A 77 -21.25 -23.00 15.70
C VAL A 77 -20.64 -24.24 16.43
N GLN A 78 -19.46 -24.28 17.04
CA GLN A 78 -18.96 -23.66 18.29
C GLN A 78 -17.54 -24.25 18.53
N ASN A 79 -16.50 -23.67 19.17
CA ASN A 79 -16.40 -22.74 20.28
C ASN A 79 -15.05 -21.97 20.25
N SER A 80 -15.14 -20.65 20.09
CA SER A 80 -14.60 -19.56 20.94
C SER A 80 -13.30 -19.76 21.75
N VAL A 81 -12.21 -19.13 21.30
CA VAL A 81 -11.66 -17.90 21.94
C VAL A 81 -11.14 -17.01 20.80
N ALA A 82 -11.63 -15.77 20.73
CA ALA A 82 -11.52 -14.86 19.59
C ALA A 82 -10.07 -14.60 19.13
N GLN A 83 -9.70 -15.24 18.02
CA GLN A 83 -8.59 -14.79 17.18
C GLN A 83 -9.04 -13.55 16.39
N ALA A 84 -8.20 -12.51 16.42
CA ALA A 84 -8.41 -11.27 15.70
C ALA A 84 -8.61 -11.53 14.18
N PRO A 85 -9.48 -10.77 13.50
CA PRO A 85 -9.87 -11.06 12.12
C PRO A 85 -8.76 -10.71 11.11
N ASP A 86 -8.59 -11.64 10.16
CA ASP A 86 -7.70 -11.66 8.99
C ASP A 86 -7.01 -10.34 8.60
N GLN A 87 -5.75 -10.26 8.99
CA GLN A 87 -4.76 -9.43 8.32
C GLN A 87 -4.36 -10.13 7.02
N LEU A 88 -4.49 -9.46 5.88
CA LEU A 88 -3.92 -9.93 4.62
C LEU A 88 -2.39 -9.82 4.67
N ILE A 89 -1.77 -10.81 5.31
CA ILE A 89 -0.33 -11.07 5.25
C ILE A 89 -0.10 -11.98 4.04
N GLY A 90 0.84 -11.56 3.19
CA GLY A 90 0.89 -11.97 1.80
C GLY A 90 1.13 -13.45 1.55
N ASP A 91 0.24 -14.03 0.73
CA ASP A 91 0.47 -15.29 0.01
C ASP A 91 -0.13 -15.24 -1.40
N LYS A 92 0.14 -14.14 -2.14
CA LYS A 92 -0.09 -14.11 -3.59
C LYS A 92 1.14 -13.52 -4.28
N VAL A 93 1.83 -14.41 -5.00
CA VAL A 93 3.06 -14.21 -5.77
C VAL A 93 2.97 -12.94 -6.61
N ALA A 94 3.91 -12.02 -6.40
CA ALA A 94 4.11 -10.87 -7.26
C ALA A 94 4.46 -11.37 -8.69
N PRO A 95 3.95 -10.75 -9.77
CA PRO A 95 4.51 -10.96 -11.10
C PRO A 95 6.01 -10.67 -11.06
N LYS A 96 6.84 -11.21 -11.98
CA LYS A 96 8.31 -10.96 -12.00
C LYS A 96 8.64 -9.47 -11.72
N GLY A 97 9.09 -9.15 -10.51
CA GLY A 97 9.38 -7.79 -10.06
C GLY A 97 8.62 -7.38 -8.78
N PHE A 98 8.81 -6.13 -8.35
CA PHE A 98 8.11 -5.50 -7.22
C PHE A 98 7.05 -4.49 -7.72
N LEU A 99 6.05 -4.17 -6.87
CA LEU A 99 5.00 -3.21 -7.22
C LEU A 99 5.55 -1.77 -7.24
N ASN A 100 5.59 -1.12 -8.40
CA ASN A 100 6.07 0.26 -8.52
C ASN A 100 5.20 1.27 -7.76
N HIS A 101 3.88 1.07 -7.76
CA HIS A 101 2.91 1.92 -7.05
C HIS A 101 2.75 1.45 -5.60
N SER A 102 3.82 1.60 -4.81
CA SER A 102 3.87 1.19 -3.40
C SER A 102 4.78 2.12 -2.60
N ILE A 103 4.82 1.90 -1.29
CA ILE A 103 5.71 2.60 -0.36
C ILE A 103 6.72 1.60 0.18
N ALA A 104 8.01 1.93 0.13
CA ALA A 104 9.05 1.18 0.80
C ALA A 104 9.40 1.87 2.13
N VAL A 105 9.57 1.10 3.21
CA VAL A 105 9.98 1.63 4.52
C VAL A 105 11.21 0.89 5.05
N ASP A 106 12.08 1.62 5.74
CA ASP A 106 13.28 1.07 6.38
C ASP A 106 13.60 1.82 7.68
N GLY A 107 14.34 1.16 8.57
CA GLY A 107 14.91 1.73 9.77
C GLY A 107 16.41 1.43 9.87
N ALA A 108 17.19 2.43 10.27
CA ALA A 108 18.63 2.31 10.49
C ALA A 108 19.01 2.73 11.90
N CYS A 109 20.05 2.10 12.45
CA CYS A 109 20.53 2.37 13.80
C CYS A 109 22.05 2.54 13.80
N SER A 110 22.52 3.69 14.28
CA SER A 110 23.95 4.08 14.28
C SER A 110 24.86 3.14 15.07
N SER A 111 24.34 2.58 16.16
CA SER A 111 24.86 1.46 16.93
C SER A 111 23.64 0.69 17.41
N ASN A 112 23.68 -0.64 17.56
CA ASN A 112 22.48 -1.40 17.92
C ASN A 112 22.60 -1.96 19.36
N PRO A 113 22.13 -1.26 20.41
CA PRO A 113 21.25 -0.09 20.41
C PRO A 113 21.97 1.27 20.31
N GLY A 114 21.22 2.32 19.92
CA GLY A 114 21.78 3.63 19.58
C GLY A 114 20.75 4.59 18.98
N VAL A 115 21.20 5.71 18.42
CA VAL A 115 20.31 6.62 17.67
C VAL A 115 19.74 5.85 16.50
N THR A 116 18.41 5.80 16.40
CA THR A 116 17.69 5.08 15.34
C THR A 116 16.91 6.10 14.52
N GLU A 117 16.99 6.00 13.21
CA GLU A 117 16.15 6.73 12.28
C GLU A 117 15.35 5.76 11.41
N TYR A 118 14.24 6.23 10.87
CA TYR A 118 13.44 5.45 9.94
C TYR A 118 12.72 6.35 8.94
N ARG A 119 12.39 5.83 7.77
CA ARG A 119 11.74 6.58 6.70
C ARG A 119 10.82 5.73 5.86
N GLY A 120 9.96 6.40 5.09
CA GLY A 120 9.22 5.82 3.99
C GLY A 120 9.45 6.61 2.71
N VAL A 121 9.53 5.90 1.58
CA VAL A 121 9.70 6.48 0.24
C VAL A 121 8.71 5.85 -0.73
N TYR A 122 8.37 6.55 -1.82
CA TYR A 122 7.74 5.88 -2.95
C TYR A 122 8.71 4.87 -3.58
N THR A 123 8.28 3.62 -3.75
CA THR A 123 9.15 2.51 -4.19
C THR A 123 9.79 2.77 -5.56
N PHE A 124 9.07 3.38 -6.51
CA PHE A 124 9.60 3.64 -7.85
C PHE A 124 10.43 4.93 -7.95
N SER A 125 9.95 6.05 -7.41
CA SER A 125 10.62 7.36 -7.56
C SER A 125 11.65 7.65 -6.48
N HIS A 126 11.66 6.86 -5.40
CA HIS A 126 12.50 7.03 -4.21
C HIS A 126 12.26 8.37 -3.48
N ALA A 127 11.20 9.10 -3.83
CA ALA A 127 10.86 10.35 -3.18
C ALA A 127 10.43 10.09 -1.73
N GLU A 128 11.05 10.81 -0.79
CA GLU A 128 10.83 10.64 0.64
C GLU A 128 9.45 11.18 1.05
N LEU A 129 8.67 10.33 1.72
CA LEU A 129 7.33 10.61 2.20
C LEU A 129 7.34 11.08 3.64
N PHE A 130 8.18 10.46 4.46
CA PHE A 130 8.40 10.82 5.85
C PHE A 130 9.74 10.29 6.33
N ARG A 131 10.27 10.94 7.37
CA ARG A 131 11.43 10.51 8.14
C ARG A 131 11.25 10.87 9.60
N ALA A 132 11.75 10.04 10.49
CA ALA A 132 11.77 10.32 11.92
C ALA A 132 13.03 9.76 12.59
N VAL A 133 13.40 10.35 13.72
CA VAL A 133 14.55 9.97 14.54
C VAL A 133 14.07 9.70 15.97
N ILE A 134 14.56 8.62 16.56
CA ILE A 134 14.40 8.29 17.97
C ILE A 134 15.78 8.27 18.63
N PRO A 135 15.97 8.92 19.81
CA PRO A 135 17.29 9.06 20.41
C PRO A 135 17.97 7.73 20.79
N TRP A 136 17.19 6.69 21.08
CA TRP A 136 17.72 5.41 21.56
C TRP A 136 16.80 4.23 21.20
N GLY A 137 17.19 3.42 20.22
CA GLY A 137 16.43 2.26 19.77
C GLY A 137 17.33 1.17 19.23
N THR A 138 16.71 0.26 18.48
CA THR A 138 17.39 -0.82 17.74
C THR A 138 16.90 -0.80 16.29
N ASN A 139 17.61 -1.51 15.41
CA ASN A 139 17.21 -1.58 14.00
C ASN A 139 15.75 -2.03 13.83
N ASN A 140 15.39 -3.15 14.47
CA ASN A 140 14.05 -3.73 14.41
C ASN A 140 12.96 -2.79 14.96
N ILE A 141 13.29 -1.93 15.93
CA ILE A 141 12.34 -0.91 16.42
C ILE A 141 12.12 0.16 15.35
N GLY A 142 13.19 0.62 14.69
CA GLY A 142 13.08 1.58 13.58
C GLY A 142 12.20 1.05 12.46
N GLU A 143 12.46 -0.16 11.99
CA GLU A 143 11.68 -0.84 10.95
C GLU A 143 10.20 -0.99 11.35
N TYR A 144 9.94 -1.41 12.60
CA TYR A 144 8.57 -1.55 13.13
C TYR A 144 7.83 -0.21 13.17
N LEU A 145 8.47 0.84 13.69
CA LEU A 145 7.86 2.16 13.75
C LEU A 145 7.66 2.75 12.36
N ALA A 146 8.51 2.45 11.38
CA ALA A 146 8.35 2.90 10.00
C ALA A 146 7.04 2.38 9.38
N ILE A 147 6.75 1.08 9.54
CA ILE A 147 5.51 0.48 9.03
C ILE A 147 4.29 1.12 9.70
N VAL A 148 4.29 1.22 11.05
CA VAL A 148 3.14 1.77 11.78
C VAL A 148 2.94 3.25 11.48
N HIS A 149 4.02 4.01 11.29
CA HIS A 149 3.94 5.43 10.93
C HIS A 149 3.32 5.62 9.54
N ALA A 150 3.72 4.82 8.54
CA ALA A 150 3.09 4.86 7.22
C ALA A 150 1.57 4.58 7.31
N LEU A 151 1.17 3.54 8.03
CA LEU A 151 -0.24 3.21 8.26
C LEU A 151 -1.02 4.35 8.92
N ALA A 152 -0.46 4.96 9.97
CA ALA A 152 -1.09 6.09 10.66
C ALA A 152 -1.21 7.33 9.78
N LEU A 153 -0.23 7.60 8.91
CA LEU A 153 -0.31 8.72 7.95
C LEU A 153 -1.36 8.46 6.87
N MET A 154 -1.55 7.21 6.43
CA MET A 154 -2.62 6.85 5.50
C MET A 154 -4.00 7.06 6.11
N GLU A 155 -4.20 6.66 7.36
CA GLU A 155 -5.45 6.91 8.08
C GLU A 155 -5.75 8.40 8.23
N GLN A 156 -4.72 9.21 8.47
CA GLN A 156 -4.85 10.67 8.55
C GLN A 156 -5.11 11.34 7.18
N GLY A 157 -5.17 10.58 6.10
CA GLY A 157 -5.31 11.10 4.73
C GLY A 157 -4.06 11.83 4.23
N LYS A 158 -2.92 11.67 4.90
CA LYS A 158 -1.64 12.32 4.54
C LYS A 158 -0.82 11.49 3.56
N LEU A 159 -1.12 10.20 3.44
CA LEU A 159 -0.53 9.31 2.43
C LEU A 159 -1.65 8.56 1.69
N PRO A 160 -1.46 8.25 0.40
CA PRO A 160 -2.36 7.36 -0.31
C PRO A 160 -2.33 5.94 0.31
N PRO A 161 -3.45 5.21 0.31
CA PRO A 161 -3.54 3.86 0.88
C PRO A 161 -2.87 2.82 -0.05
N LEU A 162 -1.55 2.84 -0.10
CA LEU A 162 -0.72 1.98 -0.96
C LEU A 162 -0.17 0.77 -0.21
N PRO A 163 0.18 -0.33 -0.90
CA PRO A 163 0.97 -1.41 -0.32
C PRO A 163 2.27 -0.89 0.29
N ILE A 164 2.68 -1.47 1.41
CA ILE A 164 3.92 -1.13 2.11
C ILE A 164 4.88 -2.31 2.01
N TYR A 165 6.08 -2.08 1.47
CA TYR A 165 7.21 -2.98 1.53
C TYR A 165 8.07 -2.70 2.75
N SER A 166 8.47 -3.77 3.43
CA SER A 166 9.60 -3.78 4.38
C SER A 166 10.42 -5.03 4.11
N ASP A 167 11.74 -4.92 4.21
CA ASP A 167 12.64 -6.07 4.14
C ASP A 167 12.78 -6.79 5.50
N SER A 168 12.16 -6.27 6.57
CA SER A 168 12.24 -6.85 7.91
C SER A 168 11.11 -7.83 8.23
N LYS A 169 11.45 -9.12 8.30
CA LYS A 169 10.52 -10.15 8.79
C LYS A 169 10.13 -9.93 10.26
N VAL A 170 11.02 -9.36 11.07
CA VAL A 170 10.77 -9.10 12.49
C VAL A 170 9.72 -8.01 12.64
N ALA A 171 9.90 -6.88 11.96
CA ALA A 171 8.96 -5.76 12.01
C ALA A 171 7.58 -6.15 11.46
N LEU A 172 7.53 -6.81 10.31
CA LEU A 172 6.28 -7.35 9.74
C LEU A 172 5.56 -8.26 10.74
N GLY A 173 6.29 -9.17 11.39
CA GLY A 173 5.73 -10.04 12.43
C GLY A 173 5.21 -9.29 13.66
N TRP A 174 5.89 -8.22 14.09
CA TRP A 174 5.44 -7.39 15.21
C TRP A 174 4.19 -6.58 14.88
N VAL A 175 4.07 -6.07 13.66
CA VAL A 175 2.87 -5.37 13.18
C VAL A 175 1.70 -6.35 13.10
N ALA A 176 1.91 -7.53 12.52
CA ALA A 176 0.91 -8.58 12.44
C ALA A 176 0.33 -8.95 13.82
N GLN A 177 1.22 -9.11 14.80
CA GLN A 177 0.81 -9.48 16.16
C GLN A 177 0.30 -8.29 16.99
N ALA A 178 0.27 -7.08 16.40
CA ALA A 178 0.03 -5.82 17.11
C ALA A 178 0.84 -5.75 18.42
N ARG A 179 2.11 -6.17 18.37
CA ARG A 179 2.99 -6.29 19.53
C ARG A 179 4.46 -6.24 19.14
N CYS A 180 5.17 -5.21 19.60
CA CYS A 180 6.63 -5.13 19.54
C CYS A 180 7.28 -6.02 20.62
N ARG A 181 8.06 -7.03 20.21
CA ARG A 181 8.78 -7.95 21.12
C ARG A 181 10.27 -7.60 21.22
N THR A 182 10.57 -6.33 21.46
CA THR A 182 11.95 -5.86 21.62
C THR A 182 12.62 -6.43 22.88
N ARG A 183 13.96 -6.56 22.84
CA ARG A 183 14.83 -6.87 23.98
C ARG A 183 15.59 -5.63 24.51
N LEU A 184 15.29 -4.44 23.99
CA LEU A 184 15.84 -3.19 24.52
C LEU A 184 15.56 -3.13 26.03
N ASP A 185 16.52 -2.66 26.82
CA ASP A 185 16.33 -2.55 28.27
C ASP A 185 15.33 -1.42 28.58
N SER A 186 14.19 -1.76 29.19
CA SER A 186 13.16 -0.80 29.59
C SER A 186 13.52 0.01 30.84
N THR A 187 14.55 -0.40 31.58
CA THR A 187 15.03 0.31 32.76
C THR A 187 16.05 1.40 32.40
N ASP A 188 16.65 1.34 31.21
CA ASP A 188 17.52 2.38 30.68
C ASP A 188 16.72 3.66 30.41
N PRO A 189 17.00 4.80 31.07
CA PRO A 189 16.29 6.05 30.88
C PRO A 189 16.30 6.55 29.42
N ARG A 190 17.33 6.20 28.64
CA ARG A 190 17.42 6.58 27.22
C ARG A 190 16.30 5.93 26.39
N SER A 191 15.82 4.76 26.81
CA SER A 191 14.75 4.01 26.12
C SER A 191 13.35 4.60 26.33
N ALA A 192 13.17 5.56 27.25
CA ALA A 192 11.86 6.06 27.66
C ALA A 192 11.00 6.55 26.47
N LYS A 193 11.61 7.36 25.58
CA LYS A 193 10.91 7.86 24.39
C LYS A 193 10.53 6.74 23.43
N THR A 194 11.40 5.76 23.28
CA THR A 194 11.18 4.61 22.41
C THR A 194 10.04 3.74 22.91
N TYR A 195 9.96 3.50 24.22
CA TYR A 195 8.82 2.79 24.80
C TYR A 195 7.51 3.57 24.73
N GLU A 196 7.53 4.91 24.82
CA GLU A 196 6.35 5.73 24.55
C GLU A 196 5.82 5.50 23.13
N LEU A 197 6.71 5.54 22.14
CA LEU A 197 6.36 5.31 20.73
C LEU A 197 5.87 3.88 20.48
N ILE A 198 6.52 2.88 21.06
CA ILE A 198 6.09 1.48 20.99
C ILE A 198 4.68 1.30 21.56
N ARG A 199 4.39 1.91 22.73
CA ARG A 199 3.05 1.84 23.33
C ARG A 199 2.00 2.49 22.43
N ARG A 200 2.29 3.67 21.87
CA ARG A 200 1.40 4.37 20.94
C ARG A 200 1.15 3.55 19.68
N ALA A 201 2.20 3.02 19.05
CA ALA A 201 2.12 2.18 17.86
C ALA A 201 1.31 0.89 18.13
N THR A 202 1.60 0.20 19.23
CA THR A 202 0.89 -1.01 19.65
C THR A 202 -0.58 -0.72 19.94
N HIS A 203 -0.89 0.39 20.61
CA HIS A 203 -2.26 0.80 20.87
C HIS A 203 -3.00 1.12 19.57
N TRP A 204 -2.37 1.86 18.66
CA TRP A 204 -2.94 2.22 17.36
C TRP A 204 -3.31 0.97 16.55
N LEU A 205 -2.40 0.00 16.43
CA LEU A 205 -2.65 -1.26 15.71
C LEU A 205 -3.81 -2.09 16.30
N LYS A 206 -4.09 -1.95 17.60
CA LYS A 206 -5.19 -2.67 18.27
C LYS A 206 -6.53 -1.97 18.15
N THR A 207 -6.53 -0.67 17.87
CA THR A 207 -7.71 0.19 17.92
C THR A 207 -8.16 0.67 16.55
N HIS A 208 -7.33 0.49 15.51
CA HIS A 208 -7.62 0.91 14.15
C HIS A 208 -7.52 -0.27 13.20
N THR A 209 -8.31 -0.20 12.12
CA THR A 209 -8.29 -1.19 11.05
C THR A 209 -7.61 -0.60 9.83
N PHE A 210 -6.63 -1.29 9.28
CA PHE A 210 -6.00 -0.95 8.02
C PHE A 210 -6.20 -2.09 7.01
N ARG A 211 -6.31 -1.75 5.73
CA ARG A 211 -6.58 -2.71 4.64
C ARG A 211 -5.50 -2.72 3.56
N VAL A 212 -4.38 -2.06 3.80
CA VAL A 212 -3.27 -2.03 2.85
C VAL A 212 -2.40 -3.29 2.99
N PRO A 213 -1.94 -3.90 1.89
CA PRO A 213 -1.03 -5.02 1.95
C PRO A 213 0.30 -4.64 2.60
N LEU A 214 0.79 -5.46 3.54
CA LEU A 214 2.15 -5.39 4.05
C LEU A 214 2.96 -6.52 3.40
N LEU A 215 4.01 -6.15 2.67
CA LEU A 215 4.74 -7.04 1.78
C LEU A 215 6.21 -7.14 2.21
N LYS A 216 6.77 -8.35 2.13
CA LYS A 216 8.20 -8.55 2.31
C LYS A 216 8.93 -8.13 1.02
N TRP A 217 9.89 -7.23 1.15
CA TRP A 217 10.82 -6.92 0.06
C TRP A 217 11.80 -8.09 -0.16
N ASP A 218 12.00 -8.54 -1.39
CA ASP A 218 12.96 -9.60 -1.70
C ASP A 218 14.34 -8.98 -2.01
N THR A 219 15.14 -8.79 -0.97
CA THR A 219 16.49 -8.19 -1.09
C THR A 219 17.41 -9.01 -2.01
N VAL A 220 17.23 -10.33 -2.06
CA VAL A 220 18.07 -11.20 -2.90
C VAL A 220 17.71 -11.01 -4.38
N ALA A 221 16.42 -10.88 -4.69
CA ALA A 221 15.97 -10.72 -6.06
C ALA A 221 16.06 -9.28 -6.58
N TRP A 222 15.88 -8.27 -5.73
CA TRP A 222 15.68 -6.88 -6.13
C TRP A 222 16.75 -5.91 -5.62
N GLY A 223 17.73 -6.39 -4.86
CA GLY A 223 18.74 -5.56 -4.20
C GLY A 223 18.20 -4.87 -2.95
N GLU A 224 18.95 -3.89 -2.44
CA GLU A 224 18.54 -3.13 -1.25
C GLU A 224 17.17 -2.46 -1.45
N ILE A 225 16.38 -2.41 -0.38
CA ILE A 225 15.06 -1.78 -0.42
C ILE A 225 15.20 -0.28 -0.75
N PRO A 226 14.30 0.35 -1.53
CA PRO A 226 14.45 1.76 -1.91
C PRO A 226 14.57 2.74 -0.74
N ALA A 227 14.08 2.36 0.44
CA ALA A 227 14.19 3.14 1.67
C ALA A 227 15.52 2.94 2.42
N ASP A 228 16.42 2.06 1.97
CA ASP A 228 17.67 1.75 2.66
C ASP A 228 18.56 2.99 2.84
N PHE A 229 19.20 3.12 4.00
CA PHE A 229 20.01 4.30 4.34
C PHE A 229 21.43 4.28 3.75
N GLY A 230 21.88 3.17 3.17
CA GLY A 230 23.19 3.01 2.54
C GLY A 230 24.36 3.04 3.52
N ARG A 231 24.14 2.61 4.77
CA ARG A 231 25.14 2.67 5.87
C ARG A 231 25.46 1.31 6.50
N LYS A 232 25.09 0.23 5.81
CA LYS A 232 25.37 -1.15 6.21
C LYS A 232 26.75 -1.58 5.71
#